data_AF-A0A5R8YMS0-F1
#
_entry.id   AF-A0A5R8YMS0-F1
#
_cell.length_a   1.000
_cell.length_b   1.000
_cell.length_c   1.000
_cell.angle_alpha   90.00
_cell.angle_beta   90.00
_cell.angle_gamma   90.00
#
_symmetry.space_group_name_H-M   'P 1'
#
loop_
_entity.id
_entity.type
_entity.pdbx_description
1 polymer ?
#
loop_
_entity_poly.entity_id
_entity_poly.type
_entity_poly.pdbx_seq_one_letter_code
_entity_poly.pdbx_strand_id
1 'polypeptide(L)'
;MSAPSGENDFLHELQIEVEAEVVEVGWSRPEEAAGLPVADWLFDPADAEREEIALRGLLDAVEVLEDGACPGGPADDGQAGVHWQR
;
A
#
# COMPACT_ATOMS: atom_id res chain seq x y z
N MET A 1 6.16 -9.67 19.21
CA MET A 1 5.12 -9.12 18.31
C MET A 1 3.81 -9.27 19.05
N SER A 2 3.23 -8.16 19.48
CA SER A 2 1.86 -8.15 19.98
C SER A 2 0.96 -8.41 18.77
N ALA A 3 -0.09 -9.22 18.94
CA ALA A 3 -1.07 -9.35 17.88
C ALA A 3 -1.79 -7.99 17.71
N PRO A 4 -1.96 -7.48 16.48
CA PRO A 4 -2.70 -6.25 16.25
C PRO A 4 -4.10 -6.38 16.85
N SER A 5 -4.54 -5.35 17.58
CA SER A 5 -5.81 -5.36 18.32
C SER A 5 -7.04 -5.25 17.42
N GLY A 6 -6.85 -5.03 16.12
CA GLY A 6 -7.88 -5.06 15.07
C GLY A 6 -7.28 -5.02 13.66
N GLU A 7 -8.15 -5.20 12.66
CA GLU A 7 -7.78 -5.17 11.22
C GLU A 7 -7.12 -3.85 10.81
N ASN A 8 -7.57 -2.73 11.40
CA ASN A 8 -7.02 -1.39 11.10
C ASN A 8 -5.58 -1.24 11.65
N ASP A 9 -5.28 -1.79 12.83
CA ASP A 9 -3.91 -1.80 13.36
C ASP A 9 -2.98 -2.65 12.49
N PHE A 10 -3.48 -3.79 11.98
CA PHE A 10 -2.72 -4.64 11.06
C PHE A 10 -2.42 -3.94 9.73
N LEU A 11 -3.43 -3.29 9.14
CA LEU A 11 -3.24 -2.55 7.89
C LEU A 11 -2.27 -1.38 8.06
N HIS A 12 -2.33 -0.68 9.19
CA HIS A 12 -1.40 0.41 9.49
C HIS A 12 0.04 -0.07 9.68
N GLU A 13 0.23 -1.19 10.39
CA GLU A 13 1.55 -1.82 10.51
C GLU A 13 2.08 -2.27 9.13
N LEU A 14 1.21 -2.83 8.28
CA LEU A 14 1.56 -3.23 6.93
C LEU A 14 1.92 -2.03 6.04
N GLN A 15 1.19 -0.91 6.15
CA GLN A 15 1.49 0.33 5.43
C GLN A 15 2.92 0.80 5.75
N ILE A 16 3.28 0.86 7.04
CA ILE A 16 4.61 1.27 7.50
C ILE A 16 5.71 0.37 6.92
N GLU A 17 5.50 -0.94 6.91
CA GLU A 17 6.48 -1.88 6.37
C GLU A 17 6.67 -1.71 4.86
N VAL A 18 5.56 -1.62 4.11
CA VAL A 18 5.61 -1.44 2.65
C VAL A 18 6.25 -0.10 2.28
N GLU A 19 5.98 0.98 3.02
CA GLU A 19 6.67 2.26 2.83
C GLU A 19 8.18 2.13 3.03
N ALA A 20 8.63 1.39 4.05
CA ALA A 20 10.04 1.15 4.30
C ALA A 20 10.70 0.37 3.15
N GLU A 21 10.03 -0.68 2.65
CA GLU A 21 10.52 -1.47 1.52
C GLU A 21 10.61 -0.65 0.22
N VAL A 22 9.62 0.20 -0.08
CA VAL A 22 9.66 1.10 -1.25
C VAL A 22 10.89 2.02 -1.18
N VAL A 23 11.21 2.52 0.01
CA VAL A 23 12.40 3.35 0.22
C VAL A 23 13.67 2.53 0.01
N GLU A 24 13.77 1.32 0.56
CA GLU A 24 14.95 0.46 0.38
C GLU A 24 15.21 0.09 -1.10
N VAL A 25 14.16 -0.23 -1.86
CA VAL A 25 14.30 -0.51 -3.30
C VAL A 25 14.77 0.74 -4.04
N GLY A 26 14.21 1.93 -3.73
CA GLY A 26 14.67 3.19 -4.30
C GLY A 26 16.13 3.53 -3.97
N TRP A 27 16.59 3.18 -2.77
CA TRP A 27 18.00 3.37 -2.37
C TRP A 27 18.95 2.41 -3.09
N SER A 28 18.45 1.28 -3.56
CA SER A 28 19.21 0.31 -4.34
C SER A 28 19.53 0.81 -5.75
N ARG A 29 18.80 1.83 -6.24
CA ARG A 29 19.00 2.48 -7.56
C ARG A 29 19.09 1.49 -8.72
N PRO A 30 18.02 0.72 -8.99
CA PRO A 30 17.98 -0.24 -10.09
C PRO A 30 18.37 0.37 -11.43
N GLU A 31 18.05 1.63 -11.69
CA GLU A 31 18.41 2.37 -12.90
C GLU A 31 19.92 2.56 -13.07
N GLU A 32 20.66 2.77 -11.97
CA GLU A 32 22.12 2.85 -12.00
C GLU A 32 22.72 1.46 -12.24
N ALA A 33 22.17 0.42 -11.60
CA ALA A 33 22.58 -0.97 -11.78
C ALA A 33 22.36 -1.47 -13.23
N ALA A 34 21.26 -1.07 -13.87
CA ALA A 34 20.96 -1.40 -15.27
C ALA A 34 22.01 -0.88 -16.27
N GLY A 35 22.75 0.17 -15.89
CA GLY A 35 23.86 0.71 -16.70
C GLY A 35 25.17 -0.06 -16.57
N LEU A 36 25.30 -0.96 -15.59
CA LEU A 36 26.50 -1.76 -15.36
C LEU A 36 26.53 -3.01 -16.25
N PRO A 37 27.73 -3.58 -16.51
CA PRO A 37 27.83 -4.93 -17.05
C PRO A 37 27.12 -5.94 -16.15
N VAL A 38 26.45 -6.94 -16.74
CA VAL A 38 25.72 -7.98 -16.00
C VAL A 38 26.57 -8.70 -14.95
N ALA A 39 27.87 -8.85 -15.21
CA ALA A 39 28.79 -9.48 -14.26
C ALA A 39 29.03 -8.66 -12.98
N ASP A 40 28.71 -7.37 -13.01
CA ASP A 40 28.90 -6.41 -11.91
C ASP A 40 27.57 -6.09 -11.19
N TRP A 41 26.46 -6.72 -11.59
CA TRP A 41 25.18 -6.56 -10.93
C TRP A 41 25.17 -7.23 -9.56
N LEU A 42 24.77 -6.47 -8.53
CA LEU A 42 24.51 -7.03 -7.19
C LEU A 42 23.15 -7.75 -7.12
N PHE A 43 22.20 -7.31 -7.95
CA PHE A 43 20.85 -7.85 -8.13
C PHE A 43 20.41 -7.59 -9.57
N ASP A 44 19.38 -8.29 -10.06
CA ASP A 44 18.81 -8.03 -11.38
C ASP A 44 18.02 -6.70 -11.34
N PRO A 45 18.43 -5.67 -12.10
CA PRO A 45 17.73 -4.39 -12.15
C PRO A 45 16.25 -4.50 -12.53
N ALA A 46 15.91 -5.46 -13.39
CA ALA A 46 14.53 -5.68 -13.80
C ALA A 46 13.70 -6.34 -12.70
N ASP A 47 14.32 -7.07 -11.77
CA ASP A 47 13.64 -7.64 -10.61
C ASP A 47 13.34 -6.56 -9.58
N ALA A 48 14.32 -5.71 -9.30
CA ALA A 48 14.13 -4.55 -8.42
C ALA A 48 13.07 -3.56 -8.95
N GLU A 49 13.03 -3.29 -10.25
CA GLU A 49 11.97 -2.46 -10.85
C GLU A 49 10.58 -3.12 -10.69
N ARG A 50 10.48 -4.44 -10.86
CA ARG A 50 9.21 -5.17 -10.64
C ARG A 50 8.77 -5.12 -9.19
N GLU A 51 9.70 -5.29 -8.25
CA GLU A 51 9.46 -5.17 -6.82
C GLU A 51 8.92 -3.78 -6.48
N GLU A 52 9.57 -2.71 -6.97
CA GLU A 52 9.15 -1.32 -6.74
C GLU A 52 7.73 -1.05 -7.25
N ILE A 53 7.39 -1.57 -8.43
CA ILE A 53 6.04 -1.47 -8.99
C ILE A 53 5.02 -2.24 -8.14
N ALA A 54 5.37 -3.45 -7.71
CA ALA A 54 4.50 -4.28 -6.89
C ALA A 54 4.25 -3.65 -5.52
N LEU A 55 5.28 -3.13 -4.86
CA LEU A 55 5.20 -2.47 -3.56
C LEU A 55 4.35 -1.20 -3.61
N ARG A 56 4.48 -0.38 -4.66
CA ARG A 56 3.61 0.79 -4.86
C ARG A 56 2.14 0.39 -5.03
N GLY A 57 1.87 -0.64 -5.85
CA GLY A 57 0.52 -1.15 -6.01
C GLY A 57 -0.05 -1.74 -4.73
N LEU A 58 0.79 -2.36 -3.90
CA LEU A 58 0.39 -2.86 -2.58
C LEU A 58 0.10 -1.71 -1.61
N LEU A 59 0.93 -0.67 -1.59
CA LEU A 59 0.70 0.52 -0.76
C LEU A 59 -0.65 1.17 -1.11
N ASP A 60 -0.92 1.41 -2.40
CA ASP A 60 -2.21 1.94 -2.87
C ASP A 60 -3.39 1.05 -2.41
N ALA A 61 -3.22 -0.28 -2.45
CA ALA A 61 -4.25 -1.21 -2.02
C ALA A 61 -4.49 -1.19 -0.49
N VAL A 62 -3.43 -1.06 0.30
CA VAL A 62 -3.50 -0.95 1.76
C VAL A 62 -4.19 0.34 2.16
N GLU A 63 -3.82 1.48 1.56
CA GLU A 63 -4.45 2.78 1.82
C GLU A 63 -5.97 2.73 1.58
N VAL A 64 -6.41 2.12 0.46
CA VAL A 64 -7.84 1.94 0.16
C VAL A 64 -8.57 1.08 1.21
N LEU A 65 -7.92 0.04 1.72
CA LEU A 65 -8.49 -0.83 2.74
C LEU A 65 -8.55 -0.13 4.11
N GLU A 66 -7.54 0.65 4.46
CA GLU A 66 -7.50 1.43 5.70
C GLU A 66 -8.59 2.50 5.75
N ASP A 67 -8.77 3.23 4.64
CA ASP A 67 -9.81 4.24 4.51
C ASP A 67 -11.21 3.63 4.65
N GLY A 68 -11.44 2.44 4.09
CA GLY A 68 -12.70 1.70 4.21
C GLY A 68 -12.95 1.08 5.59
N ALA A 69 -11.89 0.80 6.35
CA ALA A 69 -11.97 0.24 7.69
C ALA A 69 -12.23 1.31 8.77
N CYS A 70 -11.97 2.59 8.48
CA CYS A 70 -12.24 3.69 9.39
C CYS A 70 -13.76 3.95 9.52
N PRO A 71 -14.40 3.78 10.70
CA PRO A 71 -15.85 3.93 10.86
C PRO A 71 -16.38 5.38 10.79
N GLY A 72 -15.61 6.30 10.17
CA GLY A 72 -15.87 7.74 10.16
C GLY A 72 -16.33 8.35 8.83
N GLY A 73 -16.65 7.54 7.81
CA GLY A 73 -17.30 8.01 6.59
C GLY A 73 -18.77 8.40 6.86
N PRO A 74 -19.32 9.48 6.27
CA PRO A 74 -20.61 10.02 6.65
C PRO A 74 -21.67 8.93 6.56
N ALA A 75 -22.37 8.73 7.68
CA ALA A 75 -23.57 7.94 7.74
C ALA A 75 -24.46 8.33 6.56
N ASP A 76 -24.66 7.39 5.64
CA ASP A 76 -25.86 7.38 4.82
C ASP A 76 -27.03 7.17 5.79
N ASP A 77 -27.44 8.28 6.42
CA ASP A 77 -28.67 8.37 7.18
C ASP A 77 -29.81 8.29 6.17
N GLY A 78 -30.08 7.06 5.73
CA GLY A 78 -31.25 6.64 4.95
C GLY A 78 -32.55 6.81 5.74
N GLN A 79 -32.82 8.02 6.21
CA GLN A 79 -34.11 8.48 6.72
C GLN A 79 -34.56 9.73 5.95
N ALA A 80 -34.81 9.58 4.66
CA ALA A 80 -35.78 10.43 3.98
C ALA A 80 -37.15 9.75 4.10
N GLY A 81 -38.02 10.34 4.92
CA GLY A 81 -39.33 9.83 5.24
C GLY A 81 -40.19 9.52 4.01
N VAL A 82 -40.91 8.42 4.13
CA VAL A 82 -42.15 8.13 3.39
C VAL A 82 -43.06 9.36 3.34
N HIS A 83 -43.24 9.91 2.15
CA HIS A 83 -44.34 10.84 1.86
C HIS A 83 -44.94 10.58 0.47
N TRP A 84 -45.52 9.40 0.29
CA TRP A 84 -46.42 9.14 -0.84
C TRP A 84 -47.77 9.80 -0.55
N GLN A 85 -47.95 11.03 -1.07
CA GLN A 85 -49.27 11.67 -1.10
C GLN A 85 -50.23 10.86 -1.97
N ARG A 86 -51.43 10.67 -1.44
CA ARG A 86 -52.58 10.02 -2.06
C ARG A 86 -53.48 11.06 -2.72
#